data_AF-A0A1A7P3Z5-F1
#
_entry.id   AF-A0A1A7P3Z5-F1
#
_cell.length_a   1.000
_cell.length_b   1.000
_cell.length_c   1.000
_cell.angle_alpha   90.00
_cell.angle_beta   90.00
_cell.angle_gamma   90.00
#
_symmetry.space_group_name_H-M   'P 1'
#
loop_
_entity.id
_entity.type
_entity.pdbx_description
1 polymer ?
#
loop_
_entity_poly.entity_id
_entity_poly.type
_entity_poly.pdbx_seq_one_letter_code
_entity_poly.pdbx_strand_id
1 'polypeptide(L)'
;MNTLGSRLQQVLNDKGITQEKLANMINVSQNTISLIVKGSTKKPRNILEIATALGVDAHWLKTGEGNQEIIKQSPLSDTIQIVERSAPSTANTVRVEILDLEASAGNGTFLTRAEQGLLAQEFDLAFFRQQFGRTDGKNLKILAVSGDSMEPTLTSGDLLYVDVAENYFSVDGVYVFTFDEQTFVKRLQKVGKKMIVISDNRAYKEWELHANDAVYIHGRVVFSLPMKMKKW
;
A
#
# COMPACT_ATOMS: atom_id res chain seq x y z
N MET A 1 -38.24 7.73 15.13
CA MET A 1 -37.09 7.79 16.08
C MET A 1 -36.14 6.66 15.72
N ASN A 2 -34.91 6.99 15.30
CA ASN A 2 -33.89 5.98 15.02
C ASN A 2 -33.40 5.40 16.36
N THR A 3 -33.84 4.17 16.67
CA THR A 3 -33.42 3.45 17.88
C THR A 3 -32.19 2.60 17.60
N LEU A 4 -31.52 2.13 18.65
CA LEU A 4 -30.41 1.17 18.53
C LEU A 4 -30.86 -0.07 17.75
N GLY A 5 -32.05 -0.59 18.05
CA GLY A 5 -32.60 -1.77 17.37
C GLY A 5 -32.82 -1.54 15.87
N SER A 6 -33.35 -0.38 15.47
CA SER A 6 -33.54 -0.05 14.05
C SER A 6 -32.22 0.14 13.30
N ARG A 7 -31.21 0.76 13.94
CA ARG A 7 -29.85 0.89 13.36
C ARG A 7 -29.19 -0.48 13.19
N LEU A 8 -29.27 -1.34 14.20
CA LEU A 8 -28.70 -2.69 14.12
C LEU A 8 -29.36 -3.49 12.99
N GLN A 9 -30.68 -3.42 12.86
CA GLN A 9 -31.39 -4.10 11.77
C GLN A 9 -31.01 -3.55 10.39
N GLN A 10 -30.82 -2.24 10.27
CA GLN A 10 -30.36 -1.60 9.03
C GLN A 10 -28.97 -2.12 8.62
N VAL A 11 -27.99 -2.10 9.53
CA VAL A 11 -26.63 -2.59 9.26
C VAL A 11 -26.63 -4.07 8.86
N LEU A 12 -27.47 -4.89 9.49
CA LEU A 12 -27.61 -6.30 9.15
C LEU A 12 -28.16 -6.50 7.73
N ASN A 13 -29.15 -5.70 7.34
CA ASN A 13 -29.71 -5.74 5.98
C ASN A 13 -28.68 -5.28 4.95
N ASP A 14 -27.99 -4.17 5.21
CA ASP A 14 -26.97 -3.60 4.31
C ASP A 14 -25.81 -4.57 4.06
N LYS A 15 -25.44 -5.37 5.08
CA LYS A 15 -24.36 -6.36 5.00
C LYS A 15 -24.82 -7.77 4.62
N GLY A 16 -26.11 -8.00 4.44
CA GLY A 16 -26.66 -9.33 4.18
C GLY A 16 -26.37 -10.36 5.29
N ILE A 17 -26.27 -9.91 6.54
CA ILE A 17 -25.98 -10.77 7.70
C ILE A 17 -27.28 -11.04 8.46
N THR A 18 -27.59 -12.32 8.73
CA THR A 18 -28.76 -12.69 9.54
C THR A 18 -28.48 -12.49 11.03
N GLN A 19 -29.52 -12.28 11.85
CA GLN A 19 -29.37 -12.15 13.31
C GLN A 19 -28.72 -13.39 13.94
N GLU A 20 -28.99 -14.57 13.39
CA GLU A 20 -28.37 -15.84 13.80
C GLU A 20 -26.87 -15.87 13.48
N LYS A 21 -26.48 -15.44 12.27
CA LYS A 21 -25.07 -15.34 11.87
C LYS A 21 -24.31 -14.37 12.77
N LEU A 22 -24.88 -13.21 13.09
CA LEU A 22 -24.27 -12.26 14.03
C LEU A 22 -24.13 -12.88 15.43
N ALA A 23 -25.17 -13.58 15.92
CA ALA A 23 -25.14 -14.22 17.22
C ALA A 23 -23.99 -15.26 17.32
N ASN A 24 -23.79 -16.04 16.25
CA ASN A 24 -22.68 -16.98 16.15
C ASN A 24 -21.32 -16.27 16.09
N MET A 25 -21.20 -15.15 15.37
CA MET A 25 -19.95 -14.38 15.28
C MET A 25 -19.46 -13.85 16.63
N ILE A 26 -20.38 -13.51 17.55
CA ILE A 26 -20.04 -12.97 18.88
C ILE A 26 -20.29 -13.96 20.03
N ASN A 27 -20.57 -15.23 19.71
CA ASN A 27 -20.81 -16.32 20.66
C ASN A 27 -21.93 -16.04 21.68
N VAL A 28 -23.10 -15.60 21.21
CA VAL A 28 -24.31 -15.42 22.05
C VAL A 28 -25.53 -16.12 21.43
N SER A 29 -26.61 -16.24 22.21
CA SER A 29 -27.88 -16.77 21.68
C SER A 29 -28.53 -15.82 20.66
N GLN A 30 -29.18 -16.35 19.62
CA GLN A 30 -29.94 -15.54 18.65
C GLN A 30 -31.03 -14.69 19.33
N ASN A 31 -31.64 -15.21 20.40
CA ASN A 31 -32.64 -14.49 21.19
C ASN A 31 -32.06 -13.18 21.79
N THR A 32 -30.79 -13.18 22.19
CA THR A 32 -30.09 -11.97 22.67
C THR A 32 -30.09 -10.88 21.60
N ILE A 33 -29.75 -11.21 20.35
CA ILE A 33 -29.75 -10.24 19.24
C ILE A 33 -31.18 -9.79 18.90
N SER A 34 -32.15 -10.71 18.93
CA SER A 34 -33.55 -10.41 18.65
C SER A 34 -34.15 -9.40 19.64
N LEU A 35 -33.86 -9.54 20.94
CA LEU A 35 -34.31 -8.60 21.99
C LEU A 35 -33.72 -7.20 21.84
N ILE A 36 -32.51 -7.09 21.29
CA ILE A 36 -31.85 -5.81 21.00
C ILE A 36 -32.52 -5.14 19.79
N VAL A 37 -32.73 -5.89 18.70
CA VAL A 37 -33.39 -5.39 17.48
C VAL A 37 -34.82 -4.91 17.77
N LYS A 38 -35.58 -5.66 18.59
CA LYS A 38 -36.94 -5.29 19.01
C LYS A 38 -36.99 -4.10 19.99
N GLY A 39 -35.84 -3.62 20.46
CA GLY A 39 -35.74 -2.47 21.36
C GLY A 39 -36.07 -2.78 22.84
N SER A 40 -36.30 -4.05 23.19
CA SER A 40 -36.48 -4.49 24.58
C SER A 40 -35.21 -4.28 25.40
N THR A 41 -34.04 -4.44 24.79
CA THR A 41 -32.75 -4.19 25.40
C THR A 41 -32.15 -2.88 24.89
N LYS A 42 -32.27 -1.82 25.70
CA LYS A 42 -31.74 -0.48 25.34
C LYS A 42 -30.24 -0.31 25.60
N LYS A 43 -29.65 -1.15 26.45
CA LYS A 43 -28.22 -1.12 26.84
C LYS A 43 -27.63 -2.54 26.82
N PRO A 44 -27.38 -3.11 25.64
CA PRO A 44 -26.80 -4.45 25.55
C PRO A 44 -25.37 -4.47 26.11
N ARG A 45 -25.04 -5.52 26.85
CA ARG A 45 -23.67 -5.73 27.37
C ARG A 45 -22.67 -5.99 26.24
N ASN A 46 -23.12 -6.63 25.17
CA ASN A 46 -22.28 -7.05 24.04
C ASN A 46 -22.18 -6.01 22.91
N ILE A 47 -22.38 -4.71 23.20
CA ILE A 47 -22.45 -3.68 22.17
C ILE A 47 -21.12 -3.51 21.41
N LEU A 48 -19.99 -3.70 22.10
CA LEU A 48 -18.66 -3.59 21.50
C LEU A 48 -18.40 -4.77 20.57
N GLU A 49 -18.72 -5.99 21.01
CA GLU A 49 -18.56 -7.21 20.24
C GLU A 49 -19.42 -7.19 18.99
N ILE A 50 -20.68 -6.71 19.10
CA ILE A 50 -21.57 -6.50 17.95
C ILE A 50 -20.95 -5.50 16.97
N ALA A 51 -20.47 -4.35 17.47
CA ALA A 51 -19.89 -3.29 16.65
C ALA A 51 -18.62 -3.76 15.93
N THR A 52 -17.73 -4.49 16.62
CA THR A 52 -16.53 -5.08 16.04
C THR A 52 -16.86 -6.13 14.99
N ALA A 53 -17.79 -7.05 15.27
CA ALA A 53 -18.20 -8.08 14.31
C ALA A 53 -18.82 -7.50 13.04
N LEU A 54 -19.53 -6.38 13.17
CA LEU A 54 -20.15 -5.67 12.06
C LEU A 54 -19.25 -4.58 11.47
N GLY A 55 -18.07 -4.31 12.00
CA GLY A 55 -17.18 -3.24 11.51
C GLY A 55 -17.81 -1.84 11.52
N VAL A 56 -18.59 -1.52 12.55
CA VAL A 56 -19.26 -0.22 12.75
C VAL A 56 -18.85 0.40 14.08
N ASP A 57 -19.01 1.71 14.23
CA ASP A 57 -18.71 2.38 15.49
C ASP A 57 -19.76 2.06 16.57
N ALA A 58 -19.28 1.67 17.75
CA ALA A 58 -20.15 1.26 18.86
C ALA A 58 -20.93 2.43 19.46
N HIS A 59 -20.37 3.64 19.42
CA HIS A 59 -21.04 4.85 19.90
C HIS A 59 -22.18 5.21 18.95
N TRP A 60 -21.93 5.29 17.65
CA TRP A 60 -22.96 5.48 16.62
C TRP A 60 -24.05 4.40 16.70
N LEU A 61 -23.69 3.13 16.84
CA LEU A 61 -24.68 2.06 16.92
C LEU A 61 -25.63 2.29 18.12
N LYS A 62 -25.09 2.76 19.24
CA LYS A 62 -25.83 3.01 20.48
C LYS A 62 -26.64 4.29 20.47
N THR A 63 -26.09 5.42 20.03
CA THR A 63 -26.70 6.76 20.13
C THR A 63 -27.31 7.22 18.81
N GLY A 64 -26.73 6.80 17.68
CA GLY A 64 -27.04 7.29 16.34
C GLY A 64 -26.26 8.56 15.97
N GLU A 65 -25.32 8.99 16.82
CA GLU A 65 -24.50 10.17 16.63
C GLU A 65 -23.10 9.77 16.12
N GLY A 66 -22.53 10.57 15.23
CA GLY A 66 -21.23 10.27 14.60
C GLY A 66 -21.35 9.44 13.31
N ASN A 67 -20.23 8.85 12.88
CA ASN A 67 -20.16 8.07 11.64
C ASN A 67 -20.43 6.58 11.90
N GLN A 68 -21.19 5.95 11.00
CA GLN A 68 -21.53 4.53 11.07
C GLN A 68 -20.30 3.63 10.99
N GLU A 69 -19.35 3.97 10.12
CA GLU A 69 -18.10 3.27 10.01
C GLU A 69 -17.14 3.75 11.10
N ILE A 70 -16.32 2.83 11.62
CA ILE A 70 -15.18 3.20 12.47
C ILE A 70 -14.22 3.99 11.57
N ILE A 71 -14.42 5.29 11.47
CA ILE A 71 -13.33 6.17 11.06
C ILE A 71 -12.31 6.04 12.18
N LYS A 72 -11.11 5.54 11.87
CA LYS A 72 -9.97 5.58 12.79
C LYS A 72 -9.58 7.05 13.02
N GLN A 73 -10.39 7.77 13.78
CA GLN A 73 -10.08 9.03 14.42
C GLN A 73 -9.85 8.68 15.89
N SER A 74 -8.58 8.66 16.30
CA SER A 74 -8.24 8.59 17.72
C SER A 74 -8.75 9.84 18.44
N PRO A 75 -9.36 9.73 19.63
CA PRO A 75 -9.81 10.88 20.41
C PRO A 75 -8.66 11.57 21.16
N LEU A 76 -8.55 12.87 20.88
CA LEU A 76 -8.09 14.04 21.64
C LEU A 76 -7.50 13.91 23.07
N SER A 77 -6.47 14.76 23.28
CA SER A 77 -6.03 15.45 24.51
C SER A 77 -4.89 14.87 25.37
N ASP A 78 -3.86 15.72 25.46
CA ASP A 78 -2.78 15.85 26.44
C ASP A 78 -1.63 14.83 26.50
N THR A 79 -0.46 15.36 26.10
CA THR A 79 0.93 14.93 26.38
C THR A 79 1.51 13.77 25.55
N ILE A 80 2.60 14.13 24.86
CA ILE A 80 3.55 13.29 24.09
C ILE A 80 3.08 12.94 22.66
N GLN A 81 3.42 13.83 21.71
CA GLN A 81 3.37 13.52 20.28
C GLN A 81 4.45 12.51 19.92
N ILE A 82 4.09 11.23 19.83
CA ILE A 82 4.82 10.28 18.99
C ILE A 82 4.31 10.52 17.57
N VAL A 83 5.07 11.29 16.79
CA VAL A 83 4.79 11.55 15.39
C VAL A 83 4.96 10.24 14.62
N GLU A 84 3.89 9.48 14.42
CA GLU A 84 3.84 8.52 13.33
C GLU A 84 3.91 9.32 12.03
N ARG A 85 5.11 9.33 11.42
CA ARG A 85 5.44 10.02 10.17
C ARG A 85 4.71 9.37 8.98
N SER A 86 3.40 9.17 9.01
CA SER A 86 2.69 8.35 8.02
C SER A 86 1.37 8.94 7.50
N ALA A 87 1.06 10.21 7.80
CA ALA A 87 -0.08 10.90 7.19
C ALA A 87 0.38 12.20 6.52
N PRO A 88 0.01 12.45 5.24
CA PRO A 88 0.27 13.74 4.60
C PRO A 88 -0.47 14.85 5.35
N SER A 89 0.21 15.97 5.62
CA SER A 89 -0.36 17.08 6.38
C SER A 89 -1.27 18.01 5.54
N THR A 90 -1.52 17.70 4.27
CA THR A 90 -2.38 18.49 3.39
C THR A 90 -3.25 17.60 2.49
N ALA A 91 -4.53 17.94 2.32
CA ALA A 91 -5.53 17.14 1.60
C ALA A 91 -5.27 16.95 0.09
N ASN A 92 -4.17 17.50 -0.44
CA ASN A 92 -3.88 17.54 -1.87
C ASN A 92 -2.46 17.07 -2.20
N THR A 93 -1.86 16.20 -1.38
CA THR A 93 -0.54 15.63 -1.65
C THR A 93 -0.56 14.12 -1.80
N VAL A 94 0.34 13.64 -2.66
CA VAL A 94 0.64 12.22 -2.86
C VAL A 94 2.01 11.95 -2.26
N ARG A 95 2.07 11.00 -1.33
CA ARG A 95 3.32 10.58 -0.72
C ARG A 95 3.79 9.27 -1.33
N VAL A 96 5.05 9.25 -1.74
CA VAL A 96 5.71 8.12 -2.39
C VAL A 96 6.89 7.69 -1.52
N GLU A 97 6.91 6.43 -1.10
CA GLU A 97 7.95 5.89 -0.22
C GLU A 97 9.23 5.59 -0.98
N ILE A 98 10.38 5.84 -0.33
CA ILE A 98 11.70 5.50 -0.84
C ILE A 98 12.15 4.19 -0.17
N LEU A 99 12.49 3.20 -0.97
CA LEU A 99 12.87 1.86 -0.55
C LEU A 99 14.32 1.59 -0.93
N ASP A 100 15.01 0.78 -0.12
CA ASP A 100 16.35 0.33 -0.42
C ASP A 100 16.32 -1.03 -1.10
N LEU A 101 16.96 -1.11 -2.26
CA LEU A 101 17.09 -2.33 -3.05
C LEU A 101 17.91 -3.40 -2.32
N GLU A 102 18.97 -3.01 -1.60
CA GLU A 102 19.84 -3.96 -0.87
C GLU A 102 19.09 -4.64 0.27
N ALA A 103 18.20 -3.91 0.95
CA ALA A 103 17.41 -4.43 2.05
C ALA A 103 16.20 -5.27 1.57
N SER A 104 15.83 -5.17 0.28
CA SER A 104 14.69 -5.88 -0.32
C SER A 104 15.05 -7.28 -0.87
N ALA A 105 16.33 -7.55 -1.10
CA ALA A 105 16.81 -8.81 -1.68
C ALA A 105 16.79 -10.00 -0.71
N GLY A 106 16.70 -9.78 0.60
CA GLY A 106 16.83 -10.86 1.60
C GLY A 106 15.54 -11.55 2.03
N ASN A 107 14.35 -10.96 1.79
CA ASN A 107 13.10 -11.54 2.35
C ASN A 107 11.79 -11.06 1.68
N GLY A 108 11.85 -10.55 0.43
CA GLY A 108 10.65 -10.10 -0.30
C GLY A 108 9.87 -8.97 0.38
N THR A 109 10.50 -8.27 1.33
CA THR A 109 9.91 -7.17 2.09
C THR A 109 10.78 -5.95 1.90
N PHE A 110 10.20 -4.87 1.40
CA PHE A 110 10.91 -3.61 1.26
C PHE A 110 11.17 -3.01 2.64
N LEU A 111 12.44 -2.89 3.03
CA LEU A 111 12.84 -2.15 4.22
C LEU A 111 13.30 -0.75 3.79
N THR A 112 12.73 0.27 4.41
CA THR A 112 13.11 1.68 4.21
C THR A 112 14.46 1.92 4.91
N ARG A 113 15.54 2.16 4.16
CA ARG A 113 16.82 2.55 4.76
C ARG A 113 16.76 4.03 5.17
N ALA A 114 16.87 4.28 6.47
CA ALA A 114 16.86 5.61 7.08
C ALA A 114 18.17 6.42 6.89
N GLU A 115 19.17 5.89 6.18
CA GLU A 115 20.53 6.44 6.17
C GLU A 115 20.73 7.63 5.22
N GLN A 116 19.81 7.89 4.28
CA GLN A 116 19.84 9.09 3.43
C GLN A 116 18.90 10.21 3.91
N GLY A 117 18.20 10.02 5.04
CA GLY A 117 17.26 11.00 5.60
C GLY A 117 15.96 11.21 4.80
N LEU A 118 15.89 10.74 3.55
CA LEU A 118 14.72 10.77 2.68
C LEU A 118 13.95 9.45 2.80
N LEU A 119 12.87 9.44 3.60
CA LEU A 119 11.99 8.28 3.77
C LEU A 119 10.84 8.24 2.75
N ALA A 120 10.48 9.40 2.22
CA ALA A 120 9.43 9.56 1.23
C ALA A 120 9.58 10.91 0.53
N GLN A 121 9.01 11.00 -0.66
CA GLN A 121 8.80 12.25 -1.38
C GLN A 121 7.31 12.58 -1.42
N GLU A 122 6.96 13.81 -1.08
CA GLU A 122 5.60 14.32 -1.21
C GLU A 122 5.49 15.19 -2.47
N PHE A 123 4.41 14.97 -3.21
CA PHE A 123 4.06 15.70 -4.41
C PHE A 123 2.72 16.38 -4.22
N ASP A 124 2.53 17.57 -4.79
CA ASP A 124 1.18 18.06 -5.02
C ASP A 124 0.43 17.12 -5.98
N LEU A 125 -0.86 16.90 -5.74
CA LEU A 125 -1.68 15.96 -6.48
C LEU A 125 -1.79 16.33 -7.97
N ALA A 126 -1.93 17.63 -8.30
CA ALA A 126 -2.03 18.06 -9.69
C ALA A 126 -0.70 17.84 -10.42
N PHE A 127 0.42 18.18 -9.78
CA PHE A 127 1.76 17.88 -10.29
C PHE A 127 1.97 16.37 -10.48
N PHE A 128 1.59 15.56 -9.50
CA PHE A 128 1.73 14.10 -9.55
C PHE A 128 0.94 13.52 -10.74
N ARG A 129 -0.31 13.95 -10.94
CA ARG A 129 -1.14 13.49 -12.06
C ARG A 129 -0.61 13.95 -13.41
N GLN A 130 -0.04 15.15 -13.48
CA GLN A 130 0.59 15.65 -14.70
C GLN A 130 1.84 14.83 -15.07
N GLN A 131 2.67 14.50 -14.09
CA GLN A 131 3.95 13.83 -14.32
C GLN A 131 3.80 12.31 -14.48
N PHE A 132 3.04 11.66 -13.59
CA PHE A 132 2.92 10.19 -13.51
C PHE A 132 1.61 9.67 -14.11
N GLY A 133 0.78 10.56 -14.68
CA GLY A 133 -0.44 10.19 -15.38
C GLY A 133 -1.44 9.44 -14.50
N ARG A 134 -1.78 8.21 -14.91
CA ARG A 134 -2.80 7.37 -14.27
C ARG A 134 -2.26 6.49 -13.15
N THR A 135 -0.95 6.44 -12.92
CA THR A 135 -0.37 5.64 -11.83
C THR A 135 -0.97 6.07 -10.49
N ASP A 136 -1.32 5.09 -9.66
CA ASP A 136 -1.71 5.36 -8.28
C ASP A 136 -0.44 5.59 -7.46
N GLY A 137 -0.40 6.67 -6.67
CA GLY A 137 0.73 6.95 -5.79
C GLY A 137 1.04 5.83 -4.81
N LYS A 138 0.06 4.97 -4.49
CA LYS A 138 0.26 3.76 -3.68
C LYS A 138 1.13 2.70 -4.36
N ASN A 139 1.05 2.64 -5.69
CA ASN A 139 1.78 1.68 -6.52
C ASN A 139 3.11 2.25 -7.01
N LEU A 140 3.34 3.55 -6.86
CA LEU A 140 4.63 4.14 -7.16
C LEU A 140 5.56 3.98 -5.96
N LYS A 141 6.75 3.44 -6.18
CA LYS A 141 7.82 3.36 -5.18
C LYS A 141 9.08 4.02 -5.73
N ILE A 142 9.88 4.62 -4.86
CA ILE A 142 11.16 5.20 -5.24
C ILE A 142 12.28 4.26 -4.79
N LEU A 143 13.27 4.04 -5.64
CA LEU A 143 14.45 3.24 -5.33
C LEU A 143 15.71 4.05 -5.63
N ALA A 144 16.74 3.94 -4.80
CA ALA A 144 18.05 4.48 -5.13
C ALA A 144 18.82 3.49 -6.03
N VAL A 145 19.43 4.00 -7.11
CA VAL A 145 20.33 3.21 -7.95
C VAL A 145 21.63 2.95 -7.20
N SER A 146 22.04 1.68 -7.15
CA SER A 146 23.36 1.27 -6.70
C SER A 146 24.10 0.56 -7.84
N GLY A 147 25.40 0.84 -7.97
CA GLY A 147 26.26 0.31 -9.03
C GLY A 147 26.18 1.08 -10.35
N ASP A 148 26.95 0.62 -11.33
CA ASP A 148 27.21 1.28 -12.62
C ASP A 148 26.62 0.52 -13.82
N SER A 149 25.96 -0.60 -13.58
CA SER A 149 25.58 -1.54 -14.64
C SER A 149 24.54 -1.02 -15.62
N MET A 150 23.83 0.05 -15.25
CA MET A 150 22.85 0.72 -16.09
C MET A 150 23.35 2.08 -16.60
N GLU A 151 24.63 2.41 -16.43
CA GLU A 151 25.22 3.60 -17.02
C GLU A 151 25.26 3.49 -18.56
N PRO A 152 25.03 4.58 -19.32
CA PRO A 152 24.82 5.96 -18.87
C PRO A 152 23.35 6.29 -18.57
N THR A 153 22.43 5.34 -18.75
CA THR A 153 20.99 5.58 -18.58
C THR A 153 20.64 5.90 -17.13
N LEU A 154 21.24 5.18 -16.19
CA LEU A 154 21.07 5.36 -14.76
C LEU A 154 22.46 5.39 -14.11
N THR A 155 22.73 6.41 -13.31
CA THR A 155 23.98 6.55 -12.56
C THR A 155 23.74 6.19 -11.09
N SER A 156 24.76 5.64 -10.44
CA SER A 156 24.73 5.40 -9.00
C SER A 156 24.32 6.66 -8.23
N GLY A 157 23.35 6.52 -7.33
CA GLY A 157 22.74 7.61 -6.58
C GLY A 157 21.46 8.21 -7.19
N ASP A 158 21.13 7.93 -8.46
CA ASP A 158 19.87 8.37 -9.06
C ASP A 158 18.66 7.76 -8.34
N LEU A 159 17.51 8.43 -8.39
CA LEU A 159 16.25 7.89 -7.88
C LEU A 159 15.40 7.33 -9.03
N LEU A 160 14.92 6.10 -8.89
CA LEU A 160 14.03 5.44 -9.82
C LEU A 160 12.60 5.45 -9.28
N TYR A 161 11.65 5.86 -10.11
CA TYR A 161 10.24 5.69 -9.83
C TYR A 161 9.75 4.40 -10.49
N VAL A 162 9.24 3.49 -9.68
CA VAL A 162 8.85 2.14 -10.07
C VAL A 162 7.37 1.97 -9.85
N ASP A 163 6.64 1.62 -10.91
CA ASP A 163 5.24 1.23 -10.81
C ASP A 163 5.14 -0.26 -10.50
N VAL A 164 4.79 -0.58 -9.24
CA VAL A 164 4.66 -1.96 -8.75
C VAL A 164 3.34 -2.62 -9.17
N ALA A 165 2.41 -1.87 -9.78
CA ALA A 165 1.23 -2.49 -10.41
C ALA A 165 1.60 -3.20 -11.72
N GLU A 166 2.71 -2.80 -12.36
CA GLU A 166 3.29 -3.46 -13.53
C GLU A 166 4.34 -4.50 -13.11
N ASN A 167 3.91 -5.46 -12.28
CA ASN A 167 4.74 -6.56 -11.75
C ASN A 167 4.87 -7.74 -12.74
N TYR A 168 4.78 -7.48 -14.03
CA TYR A 168 4.93 -8.46 -15.11
C TYR A 168 5.56 -7.79 -16.34
N PHE A 169 6.13 -8.58 -17.24
CA PHE A 169 6.65 -8.04 -18.49
C PHE A 169 5.49 -7.68 -19.42
N SER A 170 5.34 -6.39 -19.70
CA SER A 170 4.30 -5.83 -20.57
C SER A 170 4.89 -5.36 -21.90
N VAL A 171 6.05 -4.68 -21.85
CA VAL A 171 6.74 -4.07 -22.99
C VAL A 171 8.25 -4.04 -22.73
N ASP A 172 9.04 -3.84 -23.79
CA ASP A 172 10.47 -3.58 -23.63
C ASP A 172 10.69 -2.35 -22.73
N GLY A 173 11.56 -2.47 -21.74
CA GLY A 173 11.73 -1.42 -20.74
C GLY A 173 12.70 -1.78 -19.64
N VAL A 174 12.88 -0.86 -18.67
CA VAL A 174 13.70 -1.11 -17.48
C VAL A 174 12.80 -1.62 -16.37
N TYR A 175 13.21 -2.70 -15.73
CA TYR A 175 12.45 -3.39 -14.69
C TYR A 175 13.29 -3.62 -13.45
N VAL A 176 12.60 -3.73 -12.33
CA VAL A 176 13.15 -4.23 -11.07
C VAL A 176 12.62 -5.65 -10.89
N PHE A 177 13.51 -6.63 -10.72
CA PHE A 177 13.12 -8.03 -10.55
C PHE A 177 14.13 -8.78 -9.71
N THR A 178 13.68 -9.87 -9.07
CA THR A 178 14.55 -10.83 -8.40
C THR A 178 14.71 -12.06 -9.26
N PHE A 179 15.94 -12.52 -9.41
CA PHE A 179 16.33 -13.76 -10.06
C PHE A 179 17.50 -14.35 -9.28
N ASP A 180 17.46 -15.65 -9.00
CA ASP A 180 18.50 -16.36 -8.22
C ASP A 180 18.86 -15.64 -6.89
N GLU A 181 17.83 -15.31 -6.11
CA GLU A 181 17.91 -14.60 -4.82
C GLU A 181 18.54 -13.20 -4.87
N GLN A 182 18.83 -12.68 -6.07
CA GLN A 182 19.43 -11.37 -6.27
C GLN A 182 18.45 -10.42 -6.97
N THR A 183 18.40 -9.17 -6.49
CA THR A 183 17.56 -8.13 -7.10
C THR A 183 18.35 -7.34 -8.13
N PHE A 184 17.77 -7.21 -9.32
CA PHE A 184 18.37 -6.55 -10.46
C PHE A 184 17.50 -5.37 -10.91
N VAL A 185 18.18 -4.30 -11.33
CA VAL A 185 17.62 -3.25 -12.20
C VAL A 185 18.25 -3.42 -13.56
N LYS A 186 17.49 -3.91 -14.54
CA LYS A 186 17.98 -4.17 -15.91
C LYS A 186 16.92 -3.85 -16.94
N ARG A 187 17.36 -3.71 -18.19
CA ARG A 187 16.44 -3.63 -19.33
C ARG A 187 16.01 -5.04 -19.73
N LEU A 188 14.70 -5.29 -19.73
CA LEU A 188 14.12 -6.50 -20.28
C LEU A 188 13.65 -6.21 -21.70
N GLN A 189 14.04 -7.08 -22.63
CA GLN A 189 13.66 -6.99 -24.03
C GLN A 189 13.20 -8.35 -24.55
N LYS A 190 12.07 -8.37 -25.27
CA LYS A 190 11.58 -9.60 -25.89
C LYS A 190 12.04 -9.69 -27.35
N VAL A 191 12.95 -10.61 -27.64
CA VAL A 191 13.45 -10.90 -28.99
C VAL A 191 12.89 -12.24 -29.47
N GLY A 192 11.82 -12.17 -30.27
CA GLY A 192 11.09 -13.36 -30.71
C GLY A 192 10.47 -14.12 -29.53
N LYS A 193 10.99 -15.32 -29.23
CA LYS A 193 10.56 -16.14 -28.09
C LYS A 193 11.41 -15.98 -26.84
N LYS A 194 12.53 -15.25 -26.94
CA LYS A 194 13.52 -15.12 -25.88
C LYS A 194 13.30 -13.83 -25.10
N MET A 195 13.54 -13.88 -23.80
CA MET A 195 13.61 -12.70 -22.95
C MET A 195 15.07 -12.40 -22.66
N ILE A 196 15.57 -11.26 -23.11
CA ILE A 196 16.96 -10.84 -22.94
C ILE A 196 17.03 -9.82 -21.80
N VAL A 197 17.99 -10.02 -20.90
CA VAL A 197 18.34 -9.12 -19.81
C VAL A 197 19.58 -8.33 -20.23
N ILE A 198 19.39 -7.02 -20.37
CA ILE A 198 20.39 -6.11 -20.91
C ILE A 198 20.84 -5.15 -19.82
N SER A 199 22.15 -5.01 -19.68
CA SER A 199 22.79 -3.91 -18.96
C SER A 199 23.08 -2.80 -19.96
N ASP A 200 22.63 -1.57 -19.71
CA ASP A 200 22.90 -0.46 -20.62
C ASP A 200 24.41 -0.11 -20.66
N ASN A 201 25.14 -0.49 -19.60
CA ASN A 201 26.59 -0.39 -19.56
C ASN A 201 27.24 -1.54 -20.34
N ARG A 202 27.93 -1.20 -21.44
CA ARG A 202 28.58 -2.14 -22.37
C ARG A 202 29.69 -2.98 -21.75
N ALA A 203 30.21 -2.62 -20.57
CA ALA A 203 31.17 -3.45 -19.84
C ALA A 203 30.53 -4.76 -19.33
N TYR A 204 29.21 -4.81 -19.22
CA TYR A 204 28.45 -5.96 -18.76
C TYR A 204 27.85 -6.72 -19.93
N LYS A 205 27.91 -8.06 -19.86
CA LYS A 205 27.30 -8.92 -20.89
C LYS A 205 25.79 -9.05 -20.65
N GLU A 206 25.04 -9.08 -21.74
CA GLU A 206 23.63 -9.51 -21.71
C GLU A 206 23.52 -11.01 -21.47
N TRP A 207 22.37 -11.42 -20.95
CA TRP A 207 22.04 -12.82 -20.68
C TRP A 207 20.55 -13.08 -20.94
N GLU A 208 20.16 -14.35 -21.01
CA GLU A 208 18.80 -14.76 -21.38
C GLU A 208 18.06 -15.30 -20.16
N LEU A 209 16.79 -14.88 -19.99
CA LEU A 209 15.84 -15.53 -19.10
C LEU A 209 15.09 -16.62 -19.89
N HIS A 210 15.14 -17.83 -19.39
CA HIS A 210 14.46 -18.99 -19.93
C HIS A 210 13.06 -19.16 -19.31
N ALA A 211 12.18 -19.89 -19.99
CA ALA A 211 10.79 -20.05 -19.55
C ALA A 211 10.62 -20.74 -18.18
N ASN A 212 11.62 -21.50 -17.74
CA ASN A 212 11.61 -22.21 -16.46
C ASN A 212 12.34 -21.45 -15.34
N ASP A 213 12.88 -20.27 -15.64
CA ASP A 213 13.59 -19.46 -14.65
C ASP A 213 12.60 -18.85 -13.67
N ALA A 214 12.88 -19.01 -12.37
CA ALA A 214 12.10 -18.38 -11.32
C ALA A 214 12.47 -16.89 -11.22
N VAL A 215 11.80 -16.07 -12.02
CA VAL A 215 11.93 -14.61 -12.00
C VAL A 215 10.69 -13.98 -11.37
N TYR A 216 10.90 -13.06 -10.43
CA TYR A 216 9.84 -12.26 -9.82
C TYR A 216 10.03 -10.79 -10.18
N ILE A 217 9.13 -10.24 -11.01
CA ILE A 217 9.17 -8.83 -11.39
C ILE A 217 8.47 -8.01 -10.30
N HIS A 218 9.20 -7.08 -9.69
CA HIS A 218 8.69 -6.17 -8.66
C HIS A 218 7.93 -4.99 -9.25
N GLY A 219 8.34 -4.54 -10.44
CA GLY A 219 7.70 -3.43 -11.13
C GLY A 219 8.52 -2.90 -12.30
N ARG A 220 7.89 -2.03 -13.10
CA ARG A 220 8.54 -1.34 -14.21
C ARG A 220 9.04 0.04 -13.76
N VAL A 221 10.26 0.38 -14.15
CA VAL A 221 10.79 1.74 -13.96
C VAL A 221 10.10 2.66 -14.96
N VAL A 222 9.40 3.67 -14.46
CA VAL A 222 8.64 4.63 -15.26
C VAL A 222 9.37 5.96 -15.41
N PHE A 223 10.17 6.36 -14.42
CA PHE A 223 10.97 7.58 -14.44
C PHE A 223 12.27 7.40 -13.68
N SER A 224 13.29 8.19 -14.01
CA SER A 224 14.48 8.40 -13.18
C SER A 224 14.69 9.89 -12.91
N LEU A 225 15.20 10.20 -11.72
CA LEU A 225 15.59 11.54 -11.31
C LEU A 225 17.10 11.52 -11.00
N PRO A 226 17.91 12.22 -11.81
CA PRO A 226 19.35 12.29 -11.57
C PRO A 226 19.68 13.03 -10.28
N MET A 227 20.45 12.42 -9.38
CA MET A 227 20.88 13.06 -8.13
C MET A 227 22.35 13.49 -8.20
N LYS A 228 22.59 14.70 -8.74
CA LYS A 228 23.92 15.32 -8.73
C LYS A 228 24.06 16.30 -7.58
N MET A 229 24.72 15.86 -6.51
CA MET A 229 25.08 16.73 -5.40
C MET A 229 26.30 17.58 -5.78
N LYS A 230 26.13 18.90 -5.82
CA LYS A 230 27.24 19.85 -5.86
C LYS A 230 27.38 20.50 -4.50
N LYS A 231 28.52 20.28 -3.85
CA LYS A 231 28.91 20.99 -2.64
C LYS A 231 29.74 22.20 -3.07
N TRP A 232 29.33 23.39 -2.64
CA TRP A 232 30.10 24.62 -2.78
C TRP A 232 31.01 24.78 -1.57
#